data_AF-A0A2M7XK99-F1
#
_entry.id   AF-A0A2M7XK99-F1
#
_cell.length_a   1.000
_cell.length_b   1.000
_cell.length_c   1.000
_cell.angle_alpha   90.00
_cell.angle_beta   90.00
_cell.angle_gamma   90.00
#
_symmetry.space_group_name_H-M   'P 1'
#
loop_
_entity.id
_entity.type
_entity.pdbx_description
1 polymer ?
#
loop_
_entity_poly.entity_id
_entity_poly.type
_entity_poly.pdbx_seq_one_letter_code
_entity_poly.pdbx_strand_id
1 'polypeptide(L)'
;MDKEMRTIFRNNVIKFIIGLVLLSISYVYIQGHPAEKASIFSGFEVLYQRIEVFFYKIVDKDSEGLKNKFDLEKTFNELISSAETKGCADASVVDGLREVMASLKKGSIADLANNMGNYTRKINEYKAMIDASCK
;
A
#
# COMPACT_ATOMS: atom_id res chain seq x y z
N MET A 1 16.72 43.78 -19.52
CA MET A 1 15.54 43.06 -18.99
C MET A 1 14.45 44.08 -18.74
N ASP A 2 13.36 43.99 -19.49
CA ASP A 2 12.29 45.00 -19.50
C ASP A 2 11.58 45.10 -18.14
N LYS A 3 11.11 46.30 -17.76
CA LYS A 3 10.46 46.55 -16.46
C LYS A 3 9.24 45.66 -16.25
N GLU A 4 8.57 45.31 -17.35
CA GLU A 4 7.40 44.45 -17.36
C GLU A 4 7.74 42.99 -16.98
N MET A 5 8.79 42.43 -17.58
CA MET A 5 9.25 41.06 -17.31
C MET A 5 9.73 40.88 -15.86
N ARG A 6 10.37 41.91 -15.29
CA ARG A 6 10.79 41.91 -13.87
C ARG A 6 9.59 41.88 -12.93
N THR A 7 8.48 42.52 -13.31
CA THR A 7 7.26 42.58 -12.50
C THR A 7 6.49 41.25 -12.52
N ILE A 8 6.40 40.61 -13.69
CA ILE A 8 5.80 39.28 -13.84
C ILE A 8 6.59 38.24 -13.05
N PHE A 9 7.92 38.24 -13.19
CA PHE A 9 8.79 37.32 -12.46
C PHE A 9 8.65 37.51 -10.94
N ARG A 10 8.67 38.75 -10.46
CA ARG A 10 8.48 39.06 -9.02
C ARG A 10 7.13 38.56 -8.50
N ASN A 11 6.04 38.77 -9.24
CA ASN A 11 4.72 38.28 -8.82
C ASN A 11 4.64 36.76 -8.77
N ASN A 12 5.27 36.06 -9.72
CA ASN A 12 5.32 34.59 -9.71
C ASN A 12 6.18 34.06 -8.56
N VAL A 13 7.32 34.70 -8.27
CA VAL A 13 8.16 34.35 -7.12
C VAL A 13 7.41 34.59 -5.80
N ILE A 14 6.67 35.70 -5.66
CA ILE A 14 5.85 35.96 -4.48
C ILE A 14 4.77 34.89 -4.31
N LYS A 15 4.05 34.54 -5.39
CA LYS A 15 3.06 33.45 -5.36
C LYS A 15 3.69 32.11 -4.98
N PHE A 16 4.89 31.83 -5.47
CA PHE A 16 5.64 30.63 -5.13
C PHE A 16 6.02 30.59 -3.64
N ILE A 17 6.51 31.71 -3.09
CA ILE A 17 6.85 31.83 -1.67
C ILE A 17 5.59 31.67 -0.80
N ILE A 18 4.47 32.30 -1.17
CA ILE A 18 3.18 32.12 -0.46
C ILE A 18 2.78 30.63 -0.48
N GLY A 19 2.94 29.96 -1.61
CA GLY A 19 2.71 28.52 -1.74
C GLY A 19 3.59 27.69 -0.79
N LEU A 20 4.88 28.00 -0.69
CA LEU A 20 5.80 27.33 0.24
C LEU A 20 5.41 27.56 1.71
N VAL A 21 5.00 28.78 2.06
CA VAL A 21 4.55 29.09 3.42
C VAL A 21 3.29 28.29 3.76
N LEU A 22 2.28 28.28 2.89
CA LEU A 22 1.07 27.49 3.09
C LEU A 22 1.38 25.99 3.21
N LEU A 23 2.27 25.47 2.36
CA LEU A 23 2.70 24.08 2.40
C LEU A 23 3.37 23.73 3.75
N SER A 24 4.22 24.63 4.26
CA SER A 24 4.90 24.44 5.55
C SER A 24 3.92 24.44 6.73
N ILE A 25 2.90 25.30 6.70
CA ILE A 25 1.83 25.36 7.71
C ILE A 25 1.01 24.06 7.67
N SER A 26 0.60 23.61 6.49
CA SER A 26 -0.10 22.34 6.32
C SER A 26 0.73 21.15 6.81
N TYR A 27 2.04 21.17 6.57
CA TYR A 27 2.94 20.11 7.05
C TYR A 27 3.02 20.06 8.58
N VAL A 28 3.16 21.21 9.25
CA VAL A 28 3.17 21.30 10.72
C VAL A 28 1.83 20.87 11.30
N TYR A 29 0.72 21.28 10.68
CA TYR A 29 -0.62 20.88 11.10
C TYR A 29 -0.81 19.36 11.07
N ILE A 30 -0.38 18.71 9.99
CA ILE A 30 -0.45 17.24 9.84
C ILE A 30 0.41 16.52 10.88
N GLN A 31 1.52 17.10 11.36
CA GLN A 31 2.31 16.50 12.44
C GLN A 31 1.57 16.50 13.80
N GLY A 32 0.73 17.51 14.05
CA GLY A 32 -0.08 17.60 15.28
C GLY A 32 -1.35 16.76 15.27
N HIS A 33 -1.81 16.31 14.10
CA HIS A 33 -3.06 15.56 13.92
C HIS A 33 -2.80 14.15 13.35
N PRO A 34 -2.44 13.17 14.19
CA PRO A 34 -2.03 11.83 13.75
C PRO A 34 -3.14 11.05 13.01
N ALA A 35 -4.42 11.35 13.26
CA ALA A 35 -5.54 10.75 12.56
C ALA A 35 -5.64 11.24 11.09
N GLU A 36 -5.42 12.54 10.86
CA GLU A 36 -5.42 13.11 9.52
C GLU A 36 -4.16 12.71 8.75
N LYS A 37 -3.03 12.58 9.45
CA LYS A 37 -1.83 11.96 8.93
C LYS A 37 -2.11 10.54 8.41
N ALA A 38 -2.75 9.67 9.21
CA ALA A 38 -3.07 8.31 8.78
C ALA A 38 -3.97 8.26 7.53
N SER A 39 -4.98 9.14 7.45
CA SER A 39 -5.89 9.23 6.29
C SER A 39 -5.18 9.75 5.02
N ILE A 40 -4.33 10.77 5.16
CA ILE A 40 -3.54 11.30 4.04
C ILE A 40 -2.50 10.28 3.57
N PHE A 41 -1.81 9.61 4.49
CA PHE A 41 -0.82 8.59 4.15
C PHE A 41 -1.46 7.37 3.47
N SER A 42 -2.64 6.91 3.88
CA SER A 42 -3.33 5.81 3.18
C SER A 42 -3.79 6.24 1.78
N GLY A 43 -4.24 7.49 1.62
CA GLY A 43 -4.55 8.07 0.30
C GLY A 43 -3.31 8.16 -0.60
N PHE A 44 -2.15 8.52 -0.04
CA PHE A 44 -0.86 8.55 -0.74
C PHE A 44 -0.38 7.14 -1.11
N GLU A 45 -0.61 6.14 -0.27
CA GLU A 45 -0.24 4.74 -0.55
C GLU A 45 -1.03 4.20 -1.76
N VAL A 46 -2.33 4.50 -1.84
CA VAL A 46 -3.17 4.17 -3.00
C VAL A 46 -2.72 4.92 -4.26
N LEU A 47 -2.33 6.19 -4.13
CA LEU A 47 -1.79 6.99 -5.24
C LEU A 47 -0.43 6.46 -5.72
N TYR A 48 0.45 6.10 -4.80
CA TYR A 48 1.75 5.49 -5.09
C TYR A 48 1.58 4.17 -5.82
N GLN A 49 0.70 3.28 -5.33
CA GLN A 49 0.35 2.03 -6.01
C GLN A 49 -0.17 2.28 -7.43
N ARG A 50 -1.01 3.30 -7.64
CA ARG A 50 -1.50 3.67 -8.98
C ARG A 50 -0.39 4.17 -9.90
N ILE A 51 0.52 4.98 -9.39
CA ILE A 51 1.67 5.51 -10.14
C ILE A 51 2.63 4.37 -10.49
N GLU A 52 2.89 3.47 -9.56
CA GLU A 52 3.76 2.31 -9.77
C GLU A 52 3.17 1.36 -10.82
N VAL A 53 1.88 1.01 -10.73
CA VAL A 53 1.18 0.22 -11.76
C VAL A 53 1.23 0.92 -13.12
N PHE A 54 1.05 2.24 -13.17
CA PHE A 54 1.15 3.00 -14.41
C PHE A 54 2.55 2.99 -15.01
N PHE A 55 3.60 3.15 -14.18
CA PHE A 55 4.99 3.02 -14.60
C PHE A 55 5.31 1.61 -15.10
N TYR A 56 4.86 0.57 -14.41
CA TYR A 56 5.03 -0.81 -14.84
C TYR A 56 4.33 -1.08 -16.19
N LYS A 57 3.15 -0.48 -16.42
CA LYS A 57 2.42 -0.52 -17.69
C LYS A 57 3.14 0.19 -18.84
N ILE A 58 3.94 1.22 -18.53
CA ILE A 58 4.76 1.97 -19.50
C ILE A 58 6.08 1.24 -19.80
N VAL A 59 6.65 0.53 -18.82
CA VAL A 59 7.95 -0.14 -18.92
C VAL A 59 7.82 -1.59 -19.45
N ASP A 60 6.63 -2.02 -19.87
CA ASP A 60 6.34 -3.39 -20.37
C ASP A 60 6.82 -4.48 -19.40
N LYS A 61 6.74 -4.18 -18.09
CA LYS A 61 6.94 -5.17 -17.02
C LYS A 61 5.59 -5.67 -16.57
N ASP A 62 5.54 -6.97 -16.24
CA ASP A 62 4.36 -7.77 -15.89
C ASP A 62 3.45 -7.11 -14.82
N SER A 63 2.63 -6.16 -15.27
CA SER A 63 1.74 -5.34 -14.45
C SER A 63 0.58 -6.15 -13.88
N GLU A 64 0.24 -7.25 -14.55
CA GLU A 64 -0.77 -8.20 -14.13
C GLU A 64 -0.24 -9.07 -12.98
N GLY A 65 1.01 -9.52 -13.07
CA GLY A 65 1.70 -10.19 -11.97
C GLY A 65 1.87 -9.31 -10.72
N LEU A 66 2.15 -8.01 -10.89
CA LEU A 66 2.22 -7.07 -9.75
C LEU A 66 0.85 -6.88 -9.09
N LYS A 67 -0.22 -6.73 -9.88
CA LYS A 67 -1.59 -6.62 -9.37
C LYS A 67 -1.99 -7.87 -8.60
N ASN A 68 -1.72 -9.05 -9.14
CA ASN A 68 -2.00 -10.32 -8.49
C ASN A 68 -1.23 -10.48 -7.17
N LYS A 69 0.00 -9.95 -7.08
CA LYS A 69 0.76 -9.91 -5.82
C LYS A 69 0.04 -9.10 -4.75
N PHE A 70 -0.41 -7.89 -5.09
CA PHE A 70 -1.13 -7.04 -4.15
C PHE A 70 -2.47 -7.65 -3.71
N ASP A 71 -3.22 -8.27 -4.63
CA ASP A 71 -4.48 -8.93 -4.29
C ASP A 71 -4.27 -10.14 -3.34
N LEU A 72 -3.20 -10.91 -3.53
CA LEU A 72 -2.82 -11.99 -2.62
C LEU A 72 -2.39 -11.45 -1.24
N GLU A 73 -1.56 -10.40 -1.19
CA GLU A 73 -1.14 -9.78 0.07
C GLU A 73 -2.33 -9.28 0.87
N LYS A 74 -3.30 -8.64 0.19
CA LYS A 74 -4.55 -8.20 0.80
C LYS A 74 -5.35 -9.38 1.36
N THR A 75 -5.51 -10.45 0.59
CA THR A 75 -6.26 -11.63 1.02
C THR A 75 -5.65 -12.30 2.26
N PHE A 76 -4.31 -12.44 2.31
CA PHE A 76 -3.63 -12.98 3.49
C PHE A 76 -3.76 -12.07 4.72
N ASN A 77 -3.69 -10.75 4.53
CA ASN A 77 -3.94 -9.79 5.61
C ASN A 77 -5.36 -9.89 6.18
N GLU A 78 -6.37 -10.03 5.32
CA GLU A 78 -7.76 -10.20 5.76
C GLU A 78 -7.94 -11.51 6.55
N LEU A 79 -7.28 -12.60 6.13
CA LEU A 79 -7.28 -13.87 6.87
C LEU A 79 -6.61 -13.75 8.24
N ILE A 80 -5.45 -13.08 8.34
CA ILE A 80 -4.77 -12.83 9.61
C ILE A 80 -5.67 -12.01 10.53
N SER A 81 -6.24 -10.92 10.02
CA SER A 81 -7.14 -10.07 10.79
C SER A 81 -8.39 -10.82 11.24
N SER A 82 -8.95 -11.69 10.38
CA SER A 82 -10.09 -12.54 10.74
C SER A 82 -9.73 -13.57 11.82
N ALA A 83 -8.53 -14.15 11.75
CA ALA A 83 -8.04 -15.09 12.75
C ALA A 83 -7.81 -14.43 14.12
N GLU A 84 -7.26 -13.21 14.13
CA GLU A 84 -7.03 -12.42 15.34
C GLU A 84 -8.34 -11.93 15.97
N THR A 85 -9.31 -11.48 15.16
CA THR A 85 -10.61 -10.99 15.65
C THR A 85 -11.54 -12.10 16.12
N LYS A 86 -11.52 -13.28 15.48
CA LYS A 86 -12.25 -14.46 15.94
C LYS A 86 -11.61 -15.16 17.13
N GLY A 87 -10.45 -14.68 17.62
CA GLY A 87 -9.78 -15.25 18.78
C GLY A 87 -9.37 -16.71 18.57
N CYS A 88 -8.73 -17.03 17.44
CA CYS A 88 -8.22 -18.38 17.19
C CYS A 88 -7.39 -18.87 18.39
N ALA A 89 -7.81 -19.99 19.01
CA ALA A 89 -7.09 -20.60 20.13
C ALA A 89 -5.71 -21.15 19.72
N ASP A 90 -5.51 -21.39 18.42
CA ASP A 90 -4.29 -21.95 17.87
C ASP A 90 -3.41 -20.85 17.23
N ALA A 91 -2.37 -20.45 17.96
CA ALA A 91 -1.37 -19.49 17.50
C ALA A 91 -0.61 -19.97 16.24
N SER A 92 -0.54 -21.29 16.00
CA SER A 92 0.16 -21.86 14.85
C SER A 92 -0.50 -21.50 13.51
N VAL A 93 -1.82 -21.29 13.50
CA VAL A 93 -2.58 -20.89 12.31
C VAL A 93 -2.22 -19.45 11.90
N VAL A 94 -2.13 -18.55 12.88
CA VAL A 94 -1.77 -17.14 12.67
C VAL A 94 -0.29 -17.01 12.27
N ASP A 95 0.59 -17.75 12.93
CA ASP A 95 2.02 -17.74 12.61
C ASP A 95 2.30 -18.33 11.22
N GLY A 96 1.61 -19.41 10.83
CA GLY A 96 1.68 -19.97 9.49
C GLY A 96 1.19 -19.00 8.41
N LEU A 97 0.11 -18.26 8.66
CA LEU A 97 -0.35 -17.19 7.77
C LEU A 97 0.69 -16.08 7.62
N ARG A 98 1.31 -15.65 8.73
CA ARG A 98 2.37 -14.62 8.72
C ARG A 98 3.62 -15.08 7.96
N GLU A 99 4.00 -16.35 8.07
CA GLU A 99 5.14 -16.92 7.35
C GLU A 99 4.88 -16.98 5.84
N VAL A 100 3.68 -17.39 5.44
CA VAL A 100 3.26 -17.39 4.03
C VAL A 100 3.22 -15.97 3.48
N MET A 101 2.73 -15.01 4.27
CA MET A 101 2.73 -13.59 3.91
C MET A 101 4.15 -13.01 3.77
N ALA A 102 5.07 -13.35 4.66
CA ALA A 102 6.47 -12.93 4.57
C ALA A 102 7.16 -13.50 3.32
N SER A 103 6.83 -14.75 2.97
CA SER A 103 7.31 -15.40 1.75
C SER A 103 6.76 -14.73 0.49
N LEU A 104 5.47 -14.35 0.50
CA LEU A 104 4.82 -13.63 -0.59
C LEU A 104 5.46 -12.25 -0.82
N LYS A 105 5.76 -11.51 0.26
CA LYS A 105 6.43 -10.20 0.19
C LYS A 105 7.83 -10.29 -0.42
N LYS A 106 8.62 -11.30 -0.02
CA LYS A 106 9.97 -11.54 -0.55
C LYS A 106 9.98 -12.08 -1.98
N GLY A 107 8.95 -12.79 -2.42
CA GLY A 107 8.88 -13.41 -3.74
C GLY A 107 8.88 -12.40 -4.88
N SER A 108 9.60 -12.73 -5.96
CA SER A 108 9.55 -11.98 -7.22
C SER A 108 8.20 -12.22 -7.92
N ILE A 109 7.81 -11.33 -8.83
CA ILE A 109 6.55 -11.47 -9.60
C ILE A 109 6.54 -12.78 -10.41
N ALA A 110 7.69 -13.17 -10.97
CA ALA A 110 7.84 -14.42 -11.72
C ALA A 110 7.67 -15.67 -10.84
N ASP A 111 8.22 -15.65 -9.62
CA ASP A 111 8.04 -16.73 -8.66
C ASP A 111 6.59 -16.83 -8.17
N LEU A 112 5.91 -15.68 -8.09
CA LEU A 112 4.50 -15.60 -7.71
C LEU A 112 3.59 -16.21 -8.77
N ALA A 113 3.82 -15.89 -10.04
CA ALA A 113 3.06 -16.45 -11.16
C ALA A 113 3.18 -17.98 -11.19
N ASN A 114 4.39 -18.51 -10.98
CA ASN A 114 4.64 -19.96 -10.95
C ASN A 114 4.03 -20.66 -9.73
N ASN A 115 3.88 -19.95 -8.59
CA ASN A 115 3.38 -20.51 -7.34
C ASN A 115 1.92 -20.11 -7.02
N MET A 116 1.23 -19.44 -7.93
CA MET A 116 -0.11 -18.90 -7.69
C MET A 116 -1.10 -19.98 -7.23
N GLY A 117 -1.08 -21.17 -7.87
CA GLY A 117 -1.92 -22.29 -7.46
C GLY A 117 -1.64 -22.79 -6.04
N ASN A 118 -0.39 -22.72 -5.57
CA ASN A 118 -0.03 -23.09 -4.21
C ASN A 118 -0.55 -22.06 -3.19
N TYR A 119 -0.43 -20.76 -3.50
CA TYR A 119 -0.99 -19.69 -2.65
C TYR A 119 -2.52 -19.76 -2.57
N THR A 120 -3.21 -20.00 -3.69
CA THR A 120 -4.67 -20.19 -3.69
C THR A 120 -5.08 -21.40 -2.86
N ARG A 121 -4.34 -22.51 -2.94
CA ARG A 121 -4.58 -23.70 -2.10
C ARG A 121 -4.41 -23.36 -0.61
N LYS A 122 -3.33 -22.68 -0.23
CA LYS A 122 -3.08 -22.27 1.15
C LYS A 122 -4.16 -21.31 1.68
N ILE A 123 -4.64 -20.37 0.87
CA ILE A 123 -5.76 -19.48 1.23
C ILE A 123 -6.99 -20.30 1.63
N ASN A 124 -7.36 -21.30 0.82
CA ASN A 124 -8.53 -22.14 1.12
C ASN A 124 -8.32 -23.02 2.35
N GLU A 125 -7.11 -23.57 2.53
CA GLU A 125 -6.73 -24.36 3.72
C GLU A 125 -6.85 -23.51 5.00
N TYR A 126 -6.20 -22.34 5.04
CA TYR A 126 -6.26 -21.46 6.22
C TYR A 126 -7.65 -20.90 6.48
N LYS A 127 -8.42 -20.60 5.43
CA LYS A 127 -9.82 -20.17 5.59
C LYS A 127 -10.66 -21.27 6.26
N ALA A 128 -10.54 -22.51 5.81
CA ALA A 128 -11.22 -23.65 6.42
C ALA A 128 -10.78 -23.88 7.87
N MET A 129 -9.48 -23.71 8.18
CA MET A 129 -8.96 -23.81 9.54
C MET A 129 -9.49 -22.69 10.45
N ILE A 130 -9.55 -21.45 9.97
CA ILE A 130 -10.10 -20.32 10.74
C ILE A 130 -11.58 -20.55 11.03
N ASP A 131 -12.36 -21.01 10.05
CA ASP A 131 -13.79 -21.27 10.24
C ASP A 131 -14.07 -22.49 11.14
N ALA A 132 -13.15 -23.46 11.20
CA ALA A 132 -13.27 -24.64 12.05
C ALA A 132 -12.77 -24.42 13.49
N SER A 133 -11.65 -23.71 13.66
CA SER A 133 -10.91 -23.61 14.93
C SER A 133 -11.16 -22.29 15.69
N CYS A 134 -11.76 -21.28 15.05
CA CYS A 134 -11.92 -19.95 15.62
C CYS A 134 -13.41 -19.60 15.68
N LYS A 135 -13.99 -19.76 16.87
CA LYS A 135 -15.40 -19.48 17.19
C LYS A 135 -15.52 -18.48 18.33
#